data_AF-A0A2A9FUA4-F1
#
_entry.id   AF-A0A2A9FUA4-F1
#
_cell.length_a   1.000
_cell.length_b   1.000
_cell.length_c   1.000
_cell.angle_alpha   90.00
_cell.angle_beta   90.00
_cell.angle_gamma   90.00
#
_symmetry.space_group_name_H-M   'P 1'
#
loop_
_entity.id
_entity.type
_entity.pdbx_description
1 polymer ?
#
loop_
_entity_poly.entity_id
_entity_poly.type
_entity_poly.pdbx_seq_one_letter_code
_entity_poly.pdbx_strand_id
1 'polypeptide(L)' 'MTTKDNNENTQPGSKALPRPSLWKVMQSILAGALGVQSSKRHQEDFANPSPWAYIVGGILFTTLLIGGLVLLVNVVLANA' A
#
# COMPACT_ATOMS: atom_id res chain seq x y z
N MET A 1 16.42 -53.05 14.87
CA MET A 1 15.10 -52.43 14.67
C MET A 1 14.95 -51.42 15.79
N THR A 2 15.28 -50.13 15.64
CA THR A 2 14.80 -49.07 14.74
C THR A 2 15.95 -48.05 14.52
N THR A 3 16.34 -47.75 13.27
CA THR A 3 15.86 -46.62 12.43
C THR A 3 16.45 -45.27 12.88
N LYS A 4 17.57 -44.82 12.28
CA LYS A 4 17.68 -43.78 11.21
C LYS A 4 17.40 -42.36 11.71
N ASP A 5 18.05 -41.26 11.32
CA ASP A 5 19.25 -40.95 10.54
C ASP A 5 19.55 -39.48 10.90
N ASN A 6 20.82 -39.12 11.07
CA ASN A 6 21.25 -37.73 11.21
C ASN A 6 21.06 -37.02 9.86
N ASN A 7 20.34 -35.89 9.85
CA ASN A 7 20.32 -34.99 8.70
C ASN A 7 20.59 -33.56 9.16
N GLU A 8 21.86 -33.16 9.04
CA GLU A 8 22.25 -31.77 8.85
C GLU A 8 21.56 -31.23 7.59
N ASN A 9 20.75 -30.18 7.73
CA ASN A 9 20.56 -29.23 6.64
C ASN A 9 20.12 -27.86 7.19
N THR A 10 21.13 -27.02 7.45
CA THR A 10 21.20 -25.63 7.00
C THR A 10 20.21 -24.61 7.55
N GLN A 11 20.70 -23.73 8.44
CA GLN A 11 20.28 -22.32 8.46
C GLN A 11 21.07 -21.58 7.37
N PRO A 12 20.45 -20.83 6.44
CA PRO A 12 20.25 -19.40 6.73
C PRO A 12 19.03 -18.79 6.01
N GLY A 13 18.25 -17.95 6.69
CA GLY A 13 17.21 -17.21 5.99
C GLY A 13 16.42 -16.31 6.90
N SER A 14 16.80 -15.04 6.95
CA SER A 14 15.94 -13.93 7.35
C SER A 14 14.50 -14.19 6.90
N LYS A 15 13.56 -14.32 7.83
CA LYS A 15 12.12 -14.25 7.52
C LYS A 15 11.85 -12.83 7.01
N ALA A 16 12.11 -12.60 5.72
CA ALA A 16 11.65 -11.43 5.02
C ALA A 16 10.13 -11.41 5.21
N LEU A 17 9.63 -10.40 5.92
CA LEU A 17 8.20 -10.14 6.03
C LEU A 17 7.62 -10.27 4.61
N PRO A 18 6.58 -11.11 4.42
CA PRO A 18 6.02 -11.35 3.10
C PRO A 18 5.69 -10.00 2.49
N ARG A 19 6.38 -9.66 1.39
CA ARG A 19 6.20 -8.39 0.69
C ARG A 19 4.69 -8.20 0.52
N PRO A 20 4.11 -7.10 1.01
CA PRO A 20 2.68 -6.91 0.92
C PRO A 20 2.28 -7.10 -0.55
N SER A 21 1.42 -8.08 -0.78
CA SER A 21 0.87 -8.35 -2.11
C SER A 21 0.38 -7.03 -2.70
N LEU A 22 0.59 -6.80 -4.00
CA LEU A 22 0.12 -5.60 -4.70
C LEU A 22 -1.36 -5.34 -4.42
N TRP A 23 -2.14 -6.40 -4.20
CA TRP A 23 -3.53 -6.33 -3.79
C TRP A 23 -3.75 -5.67 -2.42
N LYS A 24 -2.90 -5.98 -1.43
CA LYS A 24 -2.95 -5.36 -0.10
C LYS A 24 -2.62 -3.87 -0.15
N VAL A 25 -1.66 -3.48 -0.98
CA VAL A 25 -1.28 -2.08 -1.19
C VAL A 25 -2.44 -1.30 -1.79
N MET A 26 -3.07 -1.84 -2.85
CA MET A 26 -4.25 -1.24 -3.47
C MET A 26 -5.42 -1.09 -2.49
N GLN A 27 -5.71 -2.13 -1.68
CA GLN A 27 -6.74 -2.05 -0.64
C GLN A 27 -6.42 -1.03 0.46
N SER A 28 -5.13 -0.80 0.76
CA SER A 28 -4.73 0.22 1.73
C SER A 28 -5.01 1.62 1.20
N ILE A 29 -4.66 1.88 -0.07
CA ILE A 29 -4.90 3.17 -0.75
C ILE A 29 -6.40 3.46 -0.85
N LEU A 30 -7.21 2.48 -1.26
CA LEU A 30 -8.68 2.62 -1.32
C LEU A 30 -9.30 2.88 0.06
N ALA A 31 -8.85 2.17 1.10
CA ALA A 31 -9.35 2.38 2.46
C ALA A 31 -8.95 3.76 3.03
N GLY A 32 -7.75 4.25 2.69
CA GLY A 32 -7.30 5.60 3.03
C GLY A 32 -8.11 6.67 2.28
N ALA A 33 -8.39 6.47 0.99
CA ALA A 33 -9.21 7.37 0.19
C ALA A 33 -10.67 7.45 0.68
N LEU A 34 -11.21 6.36 1.21
CA LEU A 34 -12.55 6.29 1.82
C LEU A 34 -12.58 6.68 3.31
N GLY A 35 -11.42 6.97 3.92
CA GLY A 35 -11.30 7.40 5.32
C GLY A 35 -11.42 6.28 6.37
N VAL A 36 -11.58 5.01 5.96
CA VAL A 36 -11.75 3.86 6.86
C VAL A 36 -10.48 3.03 6.92
N GLN A 37 -9.40 3.65 7.38
CA GLN A 37 -8.13 2.97 7.61
C GLN A 37 -8.18 2.28 8.99
N SER A 38 -8.19 0.94 9.00
CA SER A 38 -8.13 0.14 10.24
C SER A 38 -6.86 0.48 11.05
N SER A 39 -6.96 0.47 12.38
CA SER A 39 -5.86 0.74 13.33
C SER A 39 -4.59 -0.08 13.11
N LYS A 40 -4.71 -1.24 12.44
CA LYS A 40 -3.58 -2.08 12.01
C LYS A 40 -2.76 -1.44 10.89
N ARG A 41 -3.40 -0.78 9.93
CA ARG A 41 -2.73 -0.06 8.82
C ARG A 41 -2.10 1.23 9.30
N HIS A 42 -2.76 1.95 10.22
CA HIS A 42 -2.15 3.07 10.93
C HIS A 42 -0.85 2.67 11.63
N GLN A 43 -0.84 1.59 12.42
CA GLN A 43 0.39 1.15 13.11
C GLN A 43 1.53 0.81 12.15
N GLU A 44 1.25 0.23 10.98
CA GLU A 44 2.27 -0.01 9.93
C GLU A 44 2.75 1.30 9.28
N ASP A 45 1.84 2.23 9.01
CA ASP A 45 2.16 3.51 8.38
C ASP A 45 2.88 4.48 9.34
N PHE A 46 2.61 4.40 10.65
CA PHE A 46 3.27 5.15 11.71
C PHE A 46 4.53 4.46 12.28
N ALA A 47 4.75 3.18 11.95
CA ALA A 47 6.02 2.49 12.26
C ALA A 47 7.12 2.83 11.25
N ASN A 48 6.78 3.41 10.09
CA ASN A 48 7.76 3.87 9.12
C ASN A 48 8.37 5.22 9.54
N PRO A 49 9.71 5.35 9.55
CA PRO A 49 10.38 6.52 10.11
C PRO A 49 10.25 7.79 9.25
N SER A 50 9.79 7.71 8.00
CA SER A 50 9.72 8.86 7.09
C SER A 50 8.31 9.08 6.52
N PRO A 51 7.65 10.23 6.78
CA PRO A 51 6.31 10.53 6.27
C PRO A 51 6.28 10.94 4.79
N TRP A 52 7.45 11.07 4.15
CA TRP A 52 7.60 11.67 2.82
C TRP A 52 6.80 10.93 1.72
N ALA A 53 6.74 9.61 1.79
CA ALA A 53 5.99 8.80 0.82
C ALA A 53 4.49 9.14 0.81
N TYR A 54 3.89 9.40 1.99
CA TYR A 54 2.48 9.76 2.11
C TYR A 54 2.21 11.18 1.64
N ILE A 55 3.13 12.12 1.90
CA ILE A 55 3.01 13.52 1.45
C ILE A 55 3.05 13.56 -0.07
N VAL A 56 4.04 12.92 -0.69
CA VAL A 56 4.17 12.87 -2.15
C VAL A 56 2.97 12.16 -2.79
N GLY A 57 2.54 11.03 -2.21
CA GLY A 57 1.36 10.31 -2.68
C GLY A 57 0.08 11.14 -2.57
N GLY A 58 -0.10 11.88 -1.47
CA GLY A 58 -1.23 12.78 -1.25
C GLY A 58 -1.26 13.92 -2.26
N ILE A 59 -0.13 14.61 -2.47
CA ILE A 59 -0.03 15.69 -3.47
C ILE A 59 -0.36 15.16 -4.87
N LEU A 60 0.23 14.04 -5.28
CA LEU A 60 -0.01 13.45 -6.59
C LEU A 60 -1.48 13.11 -6.79
N PHE A 61 -2.11 12.48 -5.80
CA PHE A 61 -3.53 12.15 -5.83
C PHE A 61 -4.40 13.40 -5.93
N THR A 62 -4.13 14.44 -5.12
CA THR A 62 -4.88 15.69 -5.15
C THR A 62 -4.76 16.40 -6.49
N THR A 63 -3.57 16.47 -7.08
CA THR A 63 -3.37 17.08 -8.41
C THR A 63 -4.16 16.35 -9.48
N LEU A 64 -4.15 15.01 -9.47
CA LEU A 64 -4.91 14.20 -10.42
C LEU A 64 -6.42 14.41 -10.25
N LEU A 65 -6.91 14.47 -9.00
CA LEU A 65 -8.31 14.70 -8.71
C LEU A 65 -8.78 16.05 -9.26
N ILE A 66 -8.04 17.12 -8.97
CA ILE A 66 -8.36 18.48 -9.45
C ILE A 66 -8.33 18.52 -10.98
N GLY A 67 -7.29 17.94 -11.61
CA GLY A 67 -7.21 17.85 -13.07
C GLY A 67 -8.40 17.10 -13.68
N GLY A 68 -8.83 16.00 -13.04
CA GLY A 68 -10.00 15.24 -13.44
C GLY A 68 -11.30 16.05 -13.33
N LEU A 69 -11.48 16.82 -12.26
CA LEU A 69 -12.64 17.70 -12.08
C LEU A 69 -12.66 18.82 -13.13
N VAL A 70 -11.52 19.44 -13.42
CA VAL A 70 -11.41 20.46 -14.47
C VAL A 70 -11.77 19.88 -15.84
N LEU A 71 -11.22 18.70 -16.18
CA LEU A 71 -11.55 18.01 -17.42
C LEU A 71 -13.04 17.71 -17.50
N LEU A 72 -13.62 17.18 -16.42
CA LEU A 72 -15.05 16.87 -16.33
C LEU A 72 -15.90 18.12 -16.58
N VAL A 73 -15.60 19.23 -15.90
CA VAL A 73 -16.32 20.50 -16.09
C VAL A 73 -16.19 20.99 -17.53
N ASN A 74 -15.00 20.92 -18.13
CA ASN A 74 -14.79 21.31 -19.52
C ASN A 74 -15.59 20.44 -20.50
N VAL A 75 -15.66 19.12 -20.27
CA VAL A 75 -16.49 18.22 -21.07
C VAL A 75 -17.96 18.58 -20.94
N VAL A 76 -18.43 18.84 -19.71
CA VAL A 76 -19.84 19.21 -19.46
C VAL A 76 -20.19 20.53 -20.14
N LEU A 77 -19.33 21.56 -20.03
CA LEU A 77 -19.56 22.86 -20.66
C LEU A 77 -19.47 22.80 -22.19
N ALA A 78 -18.58 21.97 -22.75
CA ALA A 78 -18.47 21.79 -24.19
C ALA A 78 -19.68 21.06 -24.79
N ASN A 79 -20.44 20.34 -23.97
CA ASN A 79 -21.57 19.52 -24.37
C ASN A 79 -22.93 20.07 -23.91
N ALA A 80 -22.94 21.30 -23.37
CA ALA A 80 -24.11 22.09 -22.98
C ALA A 80 -24.41 23.17 -24.04
#